data_AF-A0A183L8Q5-F1
#
_entry.id   AF-A0A183L8Q5-F1
#
_cell.length_a   1.000
_cell.length_b   1.000
_cell.length_c   1.000
_cell.angle_alpha   90.00
_cell.angle_beta   90.00
_cell.angle_gamma   90.00
#
_symmetry.space_group_name_H-M   'P 1'
#
loop_
_entity.id
_entity.type
_entity.pdbx_description
1 polymer ?
#
loop_
_entity_poly.entity_id
_entity_poly.type
_entity_poly.pdbx_seq_one_letter_code
_entity_poly.pdbx_strand_id
1 'polypeptide(L)'
;MPLLTTRATIHLGTWNARTIWEAERVFQIAAEMRSYNLKVLEIRKCPHAQGVALMLSKQAQNVLIGWESHGPRIIKASFKTKKEGISMNIIQCYAPTNDYNEDAKDQF
;
A
#
# COMPACT_ATOMS: atom_id res chain seq x y z
N MET A 1 -2.60 17.83 -7.82
CA MET A 1 -3.03 18.04 -6.42
C MET A 1 -2.13 17.21 -5.51
N PRO A 2 -1.33 17.81 -4.61
CA PRO A 2 -0.38 17.06 -3.76
C PRO A 2 -1.05 16.32 -2.58
N LEU A 3 -0.46 15.22 -2.11
CA LEU A 3 -1.10 14.27 -1.18
C LEU A 3 -1.33 14.86 0.23
N LEU A 4 -0.30 15.46 0.84
CA LEU A 4 -0.36 16.10 2.15
C LEU A 4 -0.57 17.62 2.04
N THR A 5 -1.60 18.12 2.72
CA THR A 5 -1.84 19.55 2.99
C THR A 5 -2.02 19.71 4.49
N THR A 6 -1.51 20.80 5.07
CA THR A 6 -1.62 21.14 6.50
C THR A 6 -3.07 21.29 7.03
N ARG A 7 -4.07 21.19 6.15
CA ARG A 7 -5.51 21.26 6.45
C ARG A 7 -6.33 20.13 5.80
N ALA A 8 -5.70 19.13 5.17
CA ALA A 8 -6.43 18.04 4.52
C ALA A 8 -6.18 16.71 5.24
N THR A 9 -7.26 16.06 5.66
CA THR A 9 -7.24 14.71 6.21
C THR A 9 -6.93 13.71 5.09
N ILE A 10 -5.87 12.91 5.25
CA ILE A 10 -5.59 11.78 4.37
C ILE A 10 -6.15 10.52 5.03
N HIS A 11 -7.05 9.84 4.32
CA HIS A 11 -7.49 8.51 4.72
C HIS A 11 -6.60 7.46 4.07
N LEU A 12 -5.89 6.72 4.92
CA LEU A 12 -5.12 5.53 4.58
C LEU A 12 -5.93 4.31 5.05
N GLY A 13 -6.07 3.31 4.20
CA GLY A 13 -6.74 2.06 4.55
C GLY A 13 -5.83 0.87 4.33
N THR A 14 -5.96 -0.14 5.20
CA THR A 14 -5.27 -1.42 5.05
C THR A 14 -6.32 -2.52 4.91
N TRP A 15 -6.26 -3.31 3.83
CA TRP A 15 -7.23 -4.37 3.56
C TRP A 15 -6.53 -5.71 3.29
N ASN A 16 -7.06 -6.77 3.91
CA ASN A 16 -6.63 -8.13 3.62
C ASN A 16 -7.45 -8.69 2.45
N ALA A 17 -6.96 -8.55 1.22
CA ALA A 17 -7.62 -9.11 0.05
C ALA A 17 -7.04 -10.50 -0.25
N ARG A 18 -7.67 -11.52 0.30
CA ARG A 18 -7.24 -12.92 0.14
C ARG A 18 -7.12 -13.35 -1.33
N THR A 19 -7.85 -12.72 -2.25
CA THR A 19 -7.72 -12.90 -3.72
C THR A 19 -8.14 -11.62 -4.45
N ILE A 20 -7.17 -10.94 -5.09
CA ILE A 20 -7.41 -9.71 -5.87
C ILE A 20 -7.52 -9.93 -7.38
N TRP A 21 -7.27 -11.15 -7.87
CA TRP A 21 -7.14 -11.41 -9.31
C TRP A 21 -8.45 -11.68 -10.06
N GLU A 22 -9.56 -11.74 -9.34
CA GLU A 22 -10.89 -11.71 -9.95
C GLU A 22 -11.16 -10.26 -10.37
N ALA A 23 -11.36 -10.00 -11.67
CA ALA A 23 -11.59 -8.65 -12.17
C ALA A 23 -12.74 -7.95 -11.41
N GLU A 24 -13.78 -8.71 -11.03
CA GLU A 24 -14.91 -8.24 -10.23
C GLU A 24 -14.50 -7.74 -8.83
N ARG A 25 -13.49 -8.34 -8.19
CA ARG A 25 -12.97 -7.91 -6.88
C ARG A 25 -12.23 -6.57 -6.96
N VAL A 26 -11.49 -6.32 -8.04
CA VAL A 26 -10.80 -5.05 -8.24
C VAL A 26 -11.82 -3.91 -8.34
N PHE A 27 -12.94 -4.13 -9.02
CA PHE A 27 -14.02 -3.14 -9.09
C PHE A 27 -14.71 -2.92 -7.75
N GLN A 28 -14.94 -3.96 -6.95
CA GLN A 28 -15.48 -3.82 -5.59
C GLN A 28 -14.54 -3.04 -4.67
N ILE A 29 -13.24 -3.38 -4.66
CA ILE A 29 -12.24 -2.66 -3.87
C ILE A 29 -12.14 -1.20 -4.32
N ALA A 30 -12.19 -0.93 -5.62
CA ALA A 30 -12.20 0.45 -6.12
C ALA A 30 -13.47 1.21 -5.71
N ALA A 31 -14.62 0.54 -5.63
CA ALA A 31 -15.87 1.13 -5.14
C ALA A 31 -15.79 1.43 -3.63
N GLU A 32 -15.22 0.54 -2.85
CA GLU A 32 -14.99 0.75 -1.41
C GLU A 32 -13.96 1.87 -1.15
N MET A 33 -12.86 1.92 -1.90
CA MET A 33 -11.92 3.04 -1.83
C MET A 33 -12.61 4.38 -2.11
N ARG A 34 -13.61 4.39 -3.01
CA ARG A 34 -14.42 5.58 -3.29
C ARG A 34 -15.39 5.90 -2.15
N SER A 35 -16.07 4.90 -1.58
CA SER A 35 -17.04 5.12 -0.49
C SER A 35 -16.37 5.65 0.78
N TYR A 36 -15.19 5.14 1.11
CA TYR A 36 -14.39 5.59 2.26
C TYR A 36 -13.45 6.75 1.93
N ASN A 37 -13.48 7.29 0.70
CA ASN A 37 -12.59 8.36 0.23
C ASN A 37 -11.09 8.08 0.53
N LEU A 38 -10.68 6.82 0.38
CA LEU A 38 -9.30 6.38 0.57
C LEU A 38 -8.42 6.88 -0.57
N LYS A 39 -7.25 7.43 -0.23
CA LYS A 39 -6.28 7.89 -1.23
C LYS A 39 -5.26 6.82 -1.58
N VAL A 40 -4.91 6.03 -0.58
CA VAL A 40 -3.98 4.89 -0.65
C VAL A 40 -4.67 3.74 0.06
N LEU A 41 -4.71 2.59 -0.59
CA LEU A 41 -5.12 1.34 0.01
C LEU A 41 -3.97 0.35 -0.04
N GLU A 42 -3.61 -0.17 1.11
CA GLU A 42 -2.60 -1.20 1.28
C GLU A 42 -3.28 -2.56 1.21
N ILE A 43 -2.82 -3.42 0.30
CA ILE A 43 -3.42 -4.72 0.06
C ILE A 43 -2.40 -5.80 0.39
N ARG A 44 -2.84 -6.76 1.19
CA ARG A 44 -2.08 -7.98 1.47
C ARG A 44 -2.50 -9.10 0.52
N LYS A 45 -1.53 -9.82 -0.05
CA LYS A 45 -1.73 -11.05 -0.85
C LYS A 45 -1.48 -12.30 0.02
N CYS A 46 -2.29 -13.35 -0.12
CA CYS A 46 -2.09 -14.72 0.45
C CYS A 46 -2.78 -15.76 -0.46
N PRO A 47 -2.47 -17.09 -0.41
CA PRO A 47 -1.55 -17.83 0.46
C PRO A 47 -0.24 -18.30 -0.21
N HIS A 48 -0.10 -18.27 -1.55
CA HIS A 48 1.07 -18.83 -2.26
C HIS A 48 2.10 -17.80 -2.75
N ALA A 49 1.79 -16.51 -2.66
CA ALA A 49 2.74 -15.43 -2.94
C ALA A 49 2.68 -14.47 -1.77
N GLN A 50 3.78 -14.39 -1.02
CA GLN A 50 3.92 -13.61 0.21
C GLN A 50 4.11 -12.12 -0.08
N GLY A 51 3.30 -11.59 -0.99
CA GLY A 51 3.44 -10.26 -1.55
C GLY A 51 2.63 -9.21 -0.80
N VAL A 52 3.24 -8.05 -0.58
CA VAL A 52 2.52 -6.80 -0.29
C VAL A 52 2.27 -6.04 -1.59
N ALA A 53 1.15 -5.33 -1.69
CA ALA A 53 0.83 -4.49 -2.84
C ALA A 53 0.13 -3.20 -2.39
N LEU A 54 0.41 -2.10 -3.09
CA LEU A 54 -0.23 -0.82 -2.86
C LEU A 54 -1.19 -0.51 -4.02
N MET A 55 -2.45 -0.23 -3.70
CA MET A 55 -3.43 0.29 -4.63
C MET A 55 -3.60 1.79 -4.40
N LEU A 56 -3.33 2.59 -5.45
CA LEU A 56 -3.31 4.04 -5.38
C LEU A 56 -4.48 4.63 -6.16
N SER A 57 -5.15 5.62 -5.58
CA SER A 57 -6.08 6.48 -6.34
C SER A 57 -5.32 7.27 -7.42
N LYS A 58 -6.01 7.72 -8.47
CA LYS A 58 -5.39 8.54 -9.55
C LYS A 58 -4.68 9.78 -9.01
N GLN A 59 -5.20 10.39 -7.95
CA GLN A 59 -4.55 11.52 -7.29
C GLN A 59 -3.24 11.12 -6.60
N ALA A 60 -3.22 9.97 -5.93
CA ALA A 60 -2.04 9.45 -5.25
C ALA A 60 -0.95 8.96 -6.23
N GLN A 61 -1.35 8.42 -7.39
CA GLN A 61 -0.43 8.04 -8.46
C GLN A 61 0.33 9.25 -9.02
N ASN A 62 -0.38 10.35 -9.27
CA ASN A 62 0.22 11.58 -9.83
C ASN A 62 1.25 12.26 -8.93
N VAL A 63 1.33 11.85 -7.66
CA VAL A 63 2.23 12.43 -6.66
C VAL A 63 3.17 11.39 -6.10
N LEU A 64 3.17 10.16 -6.63
CA LEU A 64 4.15 9.14 -6.31
C LEU A 64 5.51 9.57 -6.87
N ILE A 65 6.51 9.64 -6.01
CA ILE A 65 7.91 9.93 -6.37
C ILE A 65 8.58 8.62 -6.80
N GLY A 66 8.32 7.54 -6.08
CA GLY A 66 8.88 6.22 -6.36
C GLY A 66 8.43 5.21 -5.32
N TRP A 67 8.67 3.93 -5.62
CA TRP A 67 8.47 2.84 -4.68
C TRP A 67 9.70 1.91 -4.67
N GLU A 68 9.99 1.34 -3.52
CA GLU A 68 11.06 0.36 -3.32
C GLU A 68 10.49 -0.87 -2.61
N SER A 69 10.93 -2.06 -3.01
CA SER A 69 10.58 -3.31 -2.35
C SER A 69 11.82 -3.86 -1.66
N HIS A 70 11.71 -4.09 -0.36
CA HIS A 70 12.75 -4.68 0.48
C HIS A 70 12.40 -6.14 0.77
N GLY A 71 12.31 -6.93 -0.31
CA GLY A 71 11.83 -8.31 -0.27
C GLY A 71 10.31 -8.44 -0.47
N PRO A 72 9.78 -9.68 -0.47
CA PRO A 72 8.39 -9.95 -0.85
C PRO A 72 7.35 -9.28 0.07
N ARG A 73 7.74 -8.97 1.30
CA ARG A 73 6.83 -8.52 2.36
C ARG A 73 6.96 -7.06 2.75
N ILE A 74 7.95 -6.34 2.21
CA ILE A 74 8.15 -4.92 2.52
C ILE A 74 8.10 -4.13 1.22
N ILE A 75 7.21 -3.14 1.21
CA ILE A 75 7.16 -2.11 0.17
C ILE A 75 7.14 -0.75 0.85
N LYS A 76 7.93 0.17 0.33
CA LYS A 76 7.87 1.57 0.68
C LYS A 76 7.50 2.37 -0.55
N ALA A 77 6.53 3.26 -0.42
CA ALA A 77 6.18 4.23 -1.43
C ALA A 77 6.41 5.64 -0.90
N SER A 78 7.05 6.46 -1.72
CA SER A 78 7.37 7.86 -1.42
C SER A 78 6.48 8.77 -2.24
N PHE A 79 5.85 9.76 -1.63
CA PHE A 79 4.91 10.68 -2.26
C PHE A 79 5.31 12.13 -2.03
N LYS A 80 5.11 12.97 -3.05
CA LYS A 80 5.31 14.41 -2.99
C LYS A 80 4.21 15.06 -2.17
N THR A 81 4.61 15.88 -1.21
CA THR A 81 3.67 16.70 -0.41
C THR A 81 3.49 18.09 -1.02
N LYS A 82 2.54 18.89 -0.50
CA LYS A 82 2.44 20.30 -0.89
C LYS A 82 3.63 21.13 -0.44
N LYS A 83 4.29 20.74 0.65
CA LYS A 83 5.41 21.50 1.21
C LYS A 83 6.68 21.08 0.48
N GLU A 84 7.30 22.04 -0.20
CA GLU A 84 8.58 21.79 -0.88
C GLU A 84 9.63 21.27 0.11
N GLY A 85 10.46 20.34 -0.36
CA GLY A 85 11.45 19.65 0.47
C GLY A 85 10.88 18.59 1.42
N ILE A 86 9.55 18.37 1.47
CA ILE A 86 8.94 17.33 2.30
C ILE A 86 8.29 16.25 1.42
N SER A 87 8.67 15.00 1.67
CA SER A 87 8.05 13.79 1.12
C SER A 87 7.32 13.02 2.21
N MET A 88 6.22 12.35 1.83
CA MET A 88 5.54 11.36 2.66
C MET A 88 6.00 9.97 2.29
N ASN A 89 6.37 9.15 3.27
CA ASN A 89 6.71 7.75 3.03
C ASN A 89 5.67 6.86 3.69
N ILE A 90 5.18 5.87 2.94
CA ILE A 90 4.29 4.82 3.44
C ILE A 90 5.08 3.52 3.35
N ILE A 91 5.24 2.82 4.47
CA ILE A 91 5.95 1.54 4.54
C ILE A 91 4.92 0.50 4.97
N GLN A 92 4.66 -0.46 4.09
CA GLN A 92 3.85 -1.62 4.40
C GLN A 92 4.78 -2.82 4.61
N CYS A 93 4.64 -3.46 5.76
CA CYS A 93 5.38 -4.67 6.13
C CYS A 93 4.40 -5.76 6.54
N TYR A 94 4.65 -6.99 6.06
CA TYR A 94 3.95 -8.17 6.53
C TYR A 94 4.88 -9.05 7.38
N ALA A 95 4.50 -9.27 8.65
CA ALA A 95 5.26 -10.11 9.56
C ALA A 95 5.18 -11.60 9.16
N PRO A 96 6.28 -12.38 9.26
CA PRO A 96 6.26 -13.82 9.08
C PRO A 96 5.24 -14.51 10.00
N THR A 97 4.56 -15.55 9.50
CA THR A 97 3.80 -16.47 10.36
C THR A 97 4.76 -17.45 11.04
N ASN A 98 4.38 -18.04 12.18
CA ASN A 98 5.25 -18.99 12.90
C ASN A 98 5.70 -20.18 12.04
N ASP A 99 4.85 -20.62 11.11
CA ASP A 99 5.11 -21.70 10.14
C ASP A 99 6.10 -21.31 9.01
N TYR A 100 6.69 -20.12 9.09
CA TYR A 100 7.69 -19.67 8.12
C TYR A 100 9.06 -20.28 8.43
N ASN A 101 9.76 -20.72 7.38
CA ASN A 101 11.08 -21.33 7.50
C ASN A 101 12.01 -20.44 8.32
N GLU A 102 12.69 -21.00 9.32
CA GLU A 102 13.52 -20.25 10.28
C GLU A 102 14.62 -19.47 9.56
N ASP A 103 15.24 -20.05 8.53
CA ASP A 103 16.26 -19.42 7.68
C ASP A 103 15.78 -18.12 6.99
N ALA A 104 14.47 -17.97 6.78
CA ALA A 104 13.89 -16.80 6.14
C ALA A 104 13.39 -15.75 7.14
N LYS A 105 13.39 -16.07 8.45
CA LYS A 105 13.19 -15.09 9.53
C LYS A 105 14.48 -14.30 9.80
N ASP A 106 15.65 -14.91 9.55
CA ASP A 106 16.98 -14.30 9.76
C ASP A 106 17.38 -13.28 8.66
N GLN A 107 16.58 -13.14 7.60
CA GLN A 107 16.80 -12.18 6.51
C GLN A 107 16.00 -10.87 6.67
N PHE A 108 15.39 -10.62 7.84
CA PHE A 108 14.62 -9.42 8.16
C PHE A 108 15.39 -8.45 9.06
#